data_AF-A0A842UPG5-F1
#
_entry.id   AF-A0A842UPG5-F1
#
_cell.length_a   1.000
_cell.length_b   1.000
_cell.length_c   1.000
_cell.angle_alpha   90.00
_cell.angle_beta   90.00
_cell.angle_gamma   90.00
#
_symmetry.space_group_name_H-M   'P 1'
#
loop_
_entity.id
_entity.type
_entity.pdbx_description
1 polymer ?
#
loop_
_entity_poly.entity_id
_entity_poly.type
_entity_poly.pdbx_seq_one_letter_code
_entity_poly.pdbx_strand_id
1 'polypeptide(L)' 'SVYGLKAGKACGMKTVAVSTGTHTKSELKKMQPDLLLESLTETSASQILSL' A
#
# COMPACT_ATOMS: atom_id res chain seq x y z
N SER A 1 -0.91 6.99 -1.46
CA SER A 1 -0.53 8.14 -0.61
C SER A 1 -0.59 7.75 0.86
N VAL A 2 0.19 8.41 1.72
CA VAL A 2 0.16 8.23 3.19
C VAL A 2 -1.24 8.45 3.76
N TYR A 3 -2.01 9.42 3.24
CA TYR A 3 -3.36 9.71 3.72
C TYR A 3 -4.33 8.54 3.49
N GLY A 4 -4.27 7.93 2.30
CA GLY A 4 -5.08 6.74 1.98
C GLY A 4 -4.72 5.54 2.86
N LEU A 5 -3.43 5.33 3.14
CA LEU A 5 -3.00 4.28 4.07
C LEU A 5 -3.54 4.51 5.49
N LYS A 6 -3.49 5.75 5.97
CA LYS A 6 -4.06 6.11 7.29
C LYS A 6 -5.56 5.84 7.33
N ALA A 7 -6.29 6.25 6.30
CA ALA A 7 -7.74 6.04 6.22
C ALA A 7 -8.10 4.54 6.20
N GLY A 8 -7.45 3.77 5.32
CA GLY A 8 -7.70 2.32 5.22
C GLY A 8 -7.43 1.60 6.55
N LYS A 9 -6.31 1.89 7.19
CA LYS A 9 -5.98 1.32 8.50
C LYS A 9 -6.94 1.72 9.61
N ALA A 10 -7.37 2.97 9.65
CA ALA A 10 -8.36 3.43 10.63
C ALA A 10 -9.69 2.69 10.51
N CYS A 11 -10.03 2.22 9.31
CA CYS A 11 -11.20 1.40 9.03
C CYS A 11 -10.96 -0.12 9.21
N GLY A 12 -9.76 -0.54 9.62
CA GLY A 12 -9.41 -1.97 9.74
C GLY A 12 -9.27 -2.69 8.40
N MET A 13 -9.09 -1.96 7.29
CA MET A 13 -8.93 -2.54 5.97
C MET A 13 -7.47 -2.96 5.72
N LYS A 14 -7.31 -3.99 4.88
CA LYS A 14 -6.03 -4.33 4.26
C LYS A 14 -5.58 -3.21 3.33
N THR A 15 -4.30 -2.89 3.37
CA THR A 15 -3.72 -1.76 2.65
C THR A 15 -2.52 -2.16 1.80
N VAL A 16 -2.63 -1.91 0.49
CA VAL A 16 -1.52 -2.04 -0.46
C VAL A 16 -1.01 -0.65 -0.82
N ALA A 17 0.27 -0.41 -0.57
CA ALA A 17 0.94 0.83 -0.97
C ALA A 17 1.67 0.61 -2.29
N VAL A 18 1.50 1.52 -3.25
CA VAL A 18 2.24 1.55 -4.51
C VAL A 18 3.03 2.85 -4.58
N SER A 19 4.35 2.78 -4.73
CA SER A 19 5.25 3.96 -4.71
C SER A 19 5.34 4.68 -6.06
N THR A 20 4.19 4.88 -6.71
CA THR A 20 4.06 5.64 -7.97
C THR A 20 3.57 7.08 -7.76
N GLY A 21 3.22 7.46 -6.52
CA GLY A 21 2.69 8.77 -6.18
C GLY A 21 3.73 9.76 -5.64
N THR A 22 3.24 10.84 -5.04
CA THR A 22 4.07 11.94 -4.49
C THR A 22 4.82 11.62 -3.19
N HIS A 23 4.54 10.48 -2.56
CA HIS A 23 5.21 10.05 -1.34
C HIS A 23 6.30 9.02 -1.65
N THR A 24 7.42 9.16 -0.97
CA THR A 24 8.56 8.26 -1.09
C THR A 24 8.25 6.86 -0.54
N LYS A 25 8.97 5.86 -1.04
CA LYS A 25 8.90 4.48 -0.54
C LYS A 25 9.13 4.40 0.98
N SER A 26 10.05 5.21 1.51
CA SER A 26 10.36 5.28 2.94
C SER A 26 9.21 5.82 3.78
N GLU A 27 8.49 6.84 3.31
CA GLU A 27 7.29 7.35 3.98
C GLU A 27 6.16 6.33 3.99
N LEU A 28 5.94 5.65 2.86
CA LEU A 28 4.93 4.59 2.77
C LEU A 28 5.28 3.42 3.69
N LYS A 29 6.56 3.01 3.77
CA LYS A 29 7.01 1.94 4.66
C LYS A 29 6.77 2.24 6.15
N LYS A 30 6.94 3.50 6.58
CA LYS A 30 6.64 3.92 7.97
C LYS A 30 5.17 3.72 8.34
N MET A 31 4.28 3.72 7.35
CA MET A 31 2.86 3.45 7.57
C MET A 31 2.53 1.97 7.73
N GLN A 32 3.51 1.07 7.55
CA GLN A 32 3.38 -0.39 7.66
C GLN A 32 2.22 -0.97 6.81
N PRO A 33 2.15 -0.72 5.50
CA PRO A 33 1.13 -1.35 4.66
C PRO A 33 1.30 -2.87 4.66
N ASP A 34 0.23 -3.62 4.40
CA ASP A 34 0.26 -5.08 4.27
C ASP A 34 1.14 -5.52 3.11
N LEU A 35 1.19 -4.70 2.05
CA LEU A 35 2.06 -4.90 0.90
C LEU A 35 2.58 -3.56 0.38
N LEU A 36 3.86 -3.52 -0.01
CA LEU A 36 4.49 -2.34 -0.62
C LEU A 36 5.07 -2.74 -1.98
N LEU A 37 4.58 -2.09 -3.04
CA LEU A 37 4.98 -2.28 -4.42
C LEU A 37 5.61 -1.00 -4.97
N GLU A 38 6.52 -1.14 -5.91
CA GLU A 38 7.06 -0.07 -6.74
C GLU A 38 6.15 0.25 -7.93
N SER A 39 5.51 -0.76 -8.51
CA SER A 39 4.58 -0.64 -9.64
C SER A 39 3.40 -1.60 -9.52
N LEU A 40 2.27 -1.26 -10.17
CA LEU A 40 1.12 -2.16 -10.28
C LEU A 40 1.43 -3.45 -11.05
N THR A 41 2.46 -3.42 -11.90
CA THR A 41 2.89 -4.58 -12.70
C THR A 41 3.61 -5.65 -11.87
N GLU A 42 4.00 -5.35 -10.62
CA GLU A 42 4.70 -6.30 -9.75
C GLU A 42 3.75 -7.26 -9.02
N THR A 43 2.45 -7.09 -9.19
CA THR A 43 1.46 -7.93 -8.51
C THR A 43 0.36 -8.41 -9.44
N SER A 44 -0.39 -9.40 -8.98
CA SER A 44 -1.59 -9.92 -9.63
C SER A 44 -2.80 -9.76 -8.71
N ALA A 45 -4.01 -9.78 -9.29
CA ALA A 45 -5.24 -9.75 -8.51
C ALA A 45 -5.27 -10.88 -7.45
N SER A 46 -4.78 -12.08 -7.80
CA SER A 46 -4.71 -13.22 -6.88
C SER A 46 -3.85 -12.96 -5.64
N GLN A 47 -2.71 -12.28 -5.79
CA GLN A 47 -1.86 -11.90 -4.65
C GLN A 47 -2.55 -10.90 -3.73
N ILE A 48 -3.30 -9.95 -4.29
CA ILE A 48 -4.05 -8.95 -3.51
C ILE A 48 -5.17 -9.64 -2.72
N LEU A 49 -5.86 -10.61 -3.33
CA LEU A 49 -6.95 -11.36 -2.69
C LEU A 49 -6.47 -12.28 -1.55
N SER A 50 -5.17 -12.60 -1.48
CA SER A 50 -4.58 -13.44 -0.43
C SER A 50 -4.07 -12.69 0.81
N LEU A 51 -4.20 -11.36 0.85
CA LEU A 51 -3.72 -10.50 1.95
C LEU A 51 -4.66 -10.49 3.15
#